data_AF-A0A355G545-F1
#
_entry.id   AF-A0A355G545-F1
#
_cell.length_a   1.000
_cell.length_b   1.000
_cell.length_c   1.000
_cell.angle_alpha   90.00
_cell.angle_beta   90.00
_cell.angle_gamma   90.00
#
_symmetry.space_group_name_H-M   'P 1'
#
loop_
_entity.id
_entity.type
_entity.pdbx_description
1 polymer ?
#
loop_
_entity_poly.entity_id
_entity_poly.type
_entity_poly.pdbx_seq_one_letter_code
_entity_poly.pdbx_strand_id
1 'polypeptide(L)'
;MNFSRARSESLFFENKLTFRQKLTQYGKHFALAVAALLLAVLVSMFRGNSPTAFSTEIPVDDSKSSGVPVNVIELQPVDSFARTRTYTGKVSAARVSELAFERDGKLVEIVVDEGDSVPAGKVLARLNTRHLEVIRLKLQAERATAQAKLEELIAGPRKQTIAVAEAEVRQLNARLKNLQADHARSEQLLKRNAITSSDFEASQYDVEQQQAQL
;
A
#
# COMPACT_ATOMS: atom_id res chain seq x y z
N MET A 1 27.42 -29.97 37.99
CA MET A 1 26.13 -29.68 38.66
C MET A 1 25.53 -28.47 37.93
N ASN A 2 24.84 -28.60 36.80
CA ASN A 2 23.43 -29.02 36.62
C ASN A 2 22.45 -28.39 37.61
N PHE A 3 21.66 -27.42 37.14
CA PHE A 3 20.19 -27.28 37.19
C PHE A 3 19.83 -26.02 36.36
N SER A 4 19.47 -26.18 35.09
CA SER A 4 18.09 -26.26 34.58
C SER A 4 17.09 -25.35 35.31
N ARG A 5 16.69 -24.25 34.65
CA ARG A 5 15.32 -23.73 34.66
C ARG A 5 15.05 -22.99 33.37
N ALA A 6 14.28 -23.67 32.51
CA ALA A 6 13.73 -23.17 31.26
C ALA A 6 12.96 -21.86 31.51
N ARG A 7 13.39 -20.78 30.86
CA ARG A 7 12.61 -19.57 30.71
C ARG A 7 11.80 -19.75 29.43
N SER A 8 10.50 -19.89 29.61
CA SER A 8 9.49 -20.12 28.57
C SER A 8 9.66 -19.18 27.38
N GLU A 9 9.96 -19.74 26.22
CA GLU A 9 9.81 -19.09 24.92
C GLU A 9 8.32 -18.96 24.61
N SER A 10 7.73 -17.82 24.97
CA SER A 10 6.47 -17.35 24.40
C SER A 10 6.78 -16.12 23.56
N LEU A 11 7.41 -16.34 22.40
CA LEU A 11 7.77 -15.28 21.47
C LEU A 11 6.84 -15.32 20.25
N PHE A 12 5.99 -14.30 20.19
CA PHE A 12 5.53 -13.60 18.98
C PHE A 12 4.38 -14.15 18.11
N PHE A 13 3.80 -15.31 18.39
CA PHE A 13 2.53 -15.70 17.77
C PHE A 13 1.44 -15.85 18.82
N GLU A 14 0.68 -14.77 19.09
CA GLU A 14 -0.68 -14.95 19.60
C GLU A 14 -1.43 -15.80 18.58
N ASN A 15 -1.79 -17.01 18.96
CA ASN A 15 -2.51 -17.96 18.14
C ASN A 15 -3.97 -17.48 17.98
N LYS A 16 -4.18 -16.41 17.21
CA LYS A 16 -5.50 -16.01 16.75
C LYS A 16 -5.88 -16.98 15.64
N LEU A 17 -6.59 -18.03 16.06
CA LEU A 17 -7.22 -19.03 15.22
C LEU A 17 -7.83 -18.36 13.98
N THR A 18 -7.23 -18.61 12.81
CA THR A 18 -7.73 -18.13 11.53
C THR A 18 -9.06 -18.80 11.18
N PHE A 19 -9.91 -18.06 10.47
CA PHE A 19 -11.34 -18.34 10.24
C PHE A 19 -11.65 -19.75 9.69
N ARG A 20 -10.67 -20.45 9.11
CA ARG A 20 -10.85 -21.80 8.53
C ARG A 20 -10.86 -22.95 9.54
N GLN A 21 -10.42 -22.74 10.79
CA GLN A 21 -10.35 -23.82 11.78
C GLN A 21 -11.70 -24.11 12.48
N LYS A 22 -12.64 -23.16 12.47
CA LYS A 22 -13.97 -23.34 13.08
C LYS A 22 -14.95 -24.16 12.22
N LEU A 23 -14.77 -24.18 10.90
CA LEU A 23 -15.73 -24.78 9.97
C LEU A 23 -15.58 -26.30 9.82
N THR A 24 -14.41 -26.87 10.14
CA THR A 24 -14.12 -28.30 9.97
C THR A 24 -14.48 -29.17 11.18
N GLN A 25 -14.78 -28.59 12.34
CA GLN A 25 -15.11 -29.35 13.54
C GLN A 25 -16.59 -29.81 13.55
N TYR A 26 -17.51 -28.97 13.06
CA TYR A 26 -18.95 -29.30 12.99
C TYR A 26 -19.31 -30.25 11.85
N GLY A 27 -18.59 -30.22 10.72
CA GLY A 27 -18.88 -31.09 9.56
C GLY A 27 -18.56 -32.58 9.76
N LYS A 28 -17.58 -32.91 10.62
CA LYS A 28 -17.13 -34.30 10.82
C LYS A 28 -18.16 -35.17 11.55
N HIS A 29 -18.92 -34.60 12.48
CA HIS A 29 -19.93 -35.34 13.25
C HIS A 29 -21.18 -35.66 12.42
N PHE A 30 -21.56 -34.80 11.48
CA PHE A 30 -22.69 -35.03 10.58
C PHE A 30 -22.42 -36.15 9.55
N ALA A 31 -21.20 -36.20 9.00
CA ALA A 31 -20.82 -37.24 8.03
C ALA A 31 -20.80 -38.66 8.65
N LEU A 32 -20.36 -38.79 9.90
CA LEU A 32 -20.36 -40.08 10.62
C LEU A 32 -21.78 -40.59 10.91
N ALA A 33 -22.72 -39.69 11.24
CA ALA A 33 -24.10 -40.08 11.50
C ALA A 33 -24.82 -40.61 10.23
N VAL A 34 -24.54 -40.02 9.06
CA VAL A 34 -25.13 -40.46 7.78
C VAL A 34 -24.55 -41.80 7.32
N ALA A 35 -23.24 -42.02 7.52
CA ALA A 35 -22.60 -43.30 7.17
C ALA A 35 -23.10 -44.48 8.02
N ALA A 36 -23.35 -44.26 9.32
CA ALA A 36 -23.92 -45.28 10.20
C ALA A 36 -25.35 -45.68 9.80
N LEU A 37 -26.14 -44.74 9.30
CA LEU A 37 -27.52 -44.98 8.90
C LEU A 37 -27.62 -45.73 7.55
N LEU A 38 -26.71 -45.47 6.61
CA LEU A 38 -26.62 -46.22 5.35
C LEU A 38 -26.15 -47.67 5.55
N LEU A 39 -25.26 -47.93 6.52
CA LEU A 39 -24.76 -49.27 6.80
C LEU A 39 -25.82 -50.15 7.49
N ALA A 40 -26.73 -49.55 8.27
CA ALA A 40 -27.86 -50.27 8.88
C ALA A 40 -28.91 -50.73 7.84
N VAL A 41 -29.10 -49.97 6.74
CA VAL A 41 -30.05 -50.33 5.68
C VAL A 41 -29.53 -51.46 4.79
N LEU A 42 -28.21 -51.52 4.55
CA LEU A 42 -27.61 -52.53 3.66
C LEU A 42 -27.64 -53.95 4.26
N VAL A 43 -27.58 -54.09 5.58
CA VAL A 43 -27.61 -55.39 6.27
C VAL A 43 -29.02 -56.01 6.30
N SER A 44 -30.08 -55.20 6.07
CA SER A 44 -31.46 -55.70 6.05
C SER A 44 -31.88 -56.36 4.72
N MET A 45 -31.10 -56.19 3.64
CA MET A 45 -31.45 -56.69 2.29
C MET A 45 -30.84 -58.07 1.96
N PHE A 46 -30.07 -58.70 2.87
CA PHE A 46 -29.34 -59.95 2.61
C PHE A 46 -29.85 -61.13 3.45
N ARG A 47 -31.17 -61.34 3.50
CA ARG A 47 -31.78 -62.47 4.23
C ARG A 47 -32.79 -63.24 3.36
N GLY A 48 -32.32 -64.34 2.78
CA GLY A 48 -33.16 -65.46 2.31
C GLY A 48 -33.10 -65.74 0.82
N ASN A 49 -32.40 -66.80 0.41
CA ASN A 49 -33.01 -68.05 -0.06
C ASN A 49 -31.90 -69.06 -0.45
N SER A 50 -32.04 -70.29 0.02
CA SER A 50 -31.11 -71.40 -0.17
C SER A 50 -31.66 -72.39 -1.23
N PRO A 51 -31.07 -73.58 -1.45
CA PRO A 51 -30.38 -73.99 -2.69
C PRO A 51 -31.14 -75.09 -3.47
N THR A 52 -30.46 -75.78 -4.39
CA THR A 52 -30.85 -76.96 -5.22
C THR A 52 -31.38 -76.61 -6.62
N ALA A 53 -31.02 -77.32 -7.70
CA ALA A 53 -30.69 -78.73 -7.80
C ALA A 53 -29.57 -79.03 -8.82
N PHE A 54 -28.84 -80.09 -8.48
CA PHE A 54 -27.86 -80.82 -9.26
C PHE A 54 -28.59 -81.73 -10.25
N SER A 55 -28.30 -81.62 -11.55
CA SER A 55 -28.65 -82.63 -12.55
C SER A 55 -27.38 -83.04 -13.29
N THR A 56 -26.98 -84.28 -13.06
CA THR A 56 -26.01 -85.03 -13.85
C THR A 56 -26.72 -85.57 -15.10
N GLU A 57 -26.40 -85.02 -16.26
CA GLU A 57 -26.51 -85.76 -17.52
C GLU A 57 -25.16 -85.70 -18.22
N ILE A 58 -24.49 -86.84 -18.27
CA ILE A 58 -23.34 -87.09 -19.12
C ILE A 58 -23.83 -88.02 -20.23
N PRO A 59 -23.90 -87.56 -21.50
CA PRO A 59 -23.81 -88.45 -22.64
C PRO A 59 -22.33 -88.65 -22.97
N VAL A 60 -21.81 -89.82 -22.65
CA VAL A 60 -20.55 -90.34 -23.17
C VAL A 60 -20.91 -91.09 -24.44
N ASP A 61 -20.54 -90.58 -25.62
CA ASP A 61 -19.85 -91.38 -26.64
C ASP A 61 -19.38 -90.50 -27.80
N ASP A 62 -18.07 -90.40 -27.98
CA ASP A 62 -17.38 -90.96 -29.15
C ASP A 62 -15.91 -90.56 -29.12
N SER A 63 -15.10 -91.48 -28.61
CA SER A 63 -13.66 -91.40 -28.61
C SER A 63 -13.10 -91.47 -30.02
N LYS A 64 -12.59 -90.34 -30.52
CA LYS A 64 -11.55 -90.31 -31.55
C LYS A 64 -10.54 -89.22 -31.25
N SER A 65 -9.29 -89.65 -31.09
CA SER A 65 -8.06 -88.86 -31.01
C SER A 65 -7.78 -88.13 -29.68
N SER A 66 -7.07 -88.83 -28.78
CA SER A 66 -6.32 -88.23 -27.68
C SER A 66 -5.15 -87.39 -28.23
N GLY A 67 -5.47 -86.21 -28.74
CA GLY A 67 -4.55 -85.08 -28.77
C GLY A 67 -4.69 -84.32 -27.46
N VAL A 68 -3.58 -83.80 -26.92
CA VAL A 68 -3.63 -82.92 -25.74
C VAL A 68 -4.56 -81.74 -26.07
N PRO A 69 -5.65 -81.49 -25.29
CA PRO A 69 -6.59 -80.43 -25.61
C PRO A 69 -5.87 -79.07 -25.54
N VAL A 70 -5.95 -78.31 -26.63
CA VAL A 70 -5.40 -76.96 -26.73
C VAL A 70 -6.53 -75.95 -26.89
N ASN A 71 -6.53 -74.92 -26.05
CA ASN A 71 -7.50 -73.86 -26.14
C ASN A 71 -7.08 -72.89 -27.25
N VAL A 72 -7.89 -72.79 -28.30
CA VAL A 72 -7.65 -71.90 -29.45
C VAL A 72 -8.57 -70.69 -29.40
N ILE A 73 -8.02 -69.52 -29.72
CA ILE A 73 -8.75 -68.25 -29.85
C ILE A 73 -8.48 -67.72 -31.26
N GLU A 74 -9.53 -67.41 -32.01
CA GLU A 74 -9.44 -66.82 -33.34
C GLU A 74 -9.15 -65.32 -33.24
N LEU A 75 -8.03 -64.87 -33.81
CA LEU A 75 -7.59 -63.48 -33.75
C LEU A 75 -8.28 -62.67 -34.85
N GLN A 76 -9.09 -61.69 -34.47
CA GLN A 76 -9.61 -60.70 -35.43
C GLN A 76 -8.61 -59.54 -35.59
N PRO A 77 -8.26 -59.14 -36.82
CA PRO A 77 -7.42 -57.98 -37.03
C PRO A 77 -8.14 -56.73 -36.50
N VAL A 78 -7.48 -56.01 -35.61
CA VAL A 78 -7.96 -54.73 -35.08
C VAL A 78 -7.11 -53.66 -35.74
N ASP A 79 -7.74 -52.62 -36.27
CA ASP A 79 -7.05 -51.55 -37.02
C ASP A 79 -6.00 -50.80 -36.17
N SER A 80 -6.13 -50.84 -34.84
CA SER A 80 -5.12 -50.37 -33.91
C SER A 80 -5.28 -50.96 -32.51
N PHE A 81 -4.21 -50.91 -31.71
CA PHE A 81 -4.26 -51.22 -30.28
C PHE A 81 -3.60 -50.08 -29.49
N ALA A 82 -4.27 -49.64 -28.41
CA ALA A 82 -3.73 -48.59 -27.56
C ALA A 82 -2.73 -49.18 -26.56
N ARG A 83 -1.48 -48.70 -26.59
CA ARG A 83 -0.44 -49.08 -25.62
C ARG A 83 -0.24 -47.96 -24.62
N THR A 84 -0.77 -48.13 -23.42
CA THR A 84 -0.55 -47.19 -22.32
C THR A 84 0.91 -47.27 -21.85
N ARG A 85 1.58 -46.13 -21.78
CA ARG A 85 2.94 -45.97 -21.23
C ARG A 85 2.87 -44.98 -20.09
N THR A 86 3.45 -45.34 -18.95
CA THR A 86 3.50 -44.49 -17.76
C THR A 86 4.86 -43.82 -17.68
N TYR A 87 4.86 -42.51 -17.47
CA TYR A 87 6.07 -41.70 -17.29
C TYR A 87 5.96 -40.92 -15.98
N THR A 88 7.09 -40.71 -15.31
CA THR A 88 7.18 -39.84 -14.14
C THR A 88 7.57 -38.44 -14.59
N GLY A 89 6.89 -37.43 -14.07
CA GLY A 89 7.18 -36.02 -14.33
C GLY A 89 7.03 -35.19 -13.07
N LYS A 90 7.66 -34.01 -13.07
CA LYS A 90 7.52 -33.02 -12.00
C LYS A 90 6.67 -31.85 -12.51
N VAL A 91 5.66 -31.47 -11.74
CA VAL A 91 4.89 -30.25 -12.01
C VAL A 91 5.59 -29.08 -11.33
N SER A 92 5.81 -28.00 -12.08
CA SER A 92 6.35 -26.74 -11.59
C SER A 92 5.46 -25.57 -11.99
N ALA A 93 5.52 -24.49 -11.21
CA ALA A 93 4.80 -23.27 -11.55
C ALA A 93 5.29 -22.70 -12.89
N ALA A 94 4.36 -22.25 -13.73
CA ALA A 94 4.69 -21.62 -15.02
C ALA A 94 5.41 -20.28 -14.86
N ARG A 95 5.16 -19.57 -13.75
CA ARG A 95 5.81 -18.30 -13.37
C ARG A 95 5.91 -18.22 -11.86
N VAL A 96 7.04 -17.71 -11.39
CA VAL A 96 7.30 -17.39 -9.99
C VAL A 96 7.74 -15.94 -9.91
N SER A 97 7.31 -15.22 -8.88
CA SER A 97 7.71 -13.84 -8.63
C SER A 97 7.99 -13.66 -7.16
N GLU A 98 9.19 -13.17 -6.85
CA GLU A 98 9.58 -12.82 -5.50
C GLU A 98 9.15 -11.38 -5.23
N LEU A 99 8.46 -11.16 -4.11
CA LEU A 99 7.93 -9.85 -3.74
C LEU A 99 8.67 -9.33 -2.51
N ALA A 100 9.08 -8.07 -2.58
CA ALA A 100 9.73 -7.37 -1.49
C ALA A 100 9.18 -5.94 -1.39
N PHE A 101 9.38 -5.32 -0.23
CA PHE A 101 9.10 -3.90 -0.07
C PHE A 101 10.21 -3.08 -0.73
N GLU A 102 9.85 -1.96 -1.35
CA GLU A 102 10.82 -1.02 -1.93
C GLU A 102 11.66 -0.33 -0.85
N ARG A 103 11.09 -0.14 0.34
CA ARG A 103 11.72 0.55 1.46
C ARG A 103 11.82 -0.37 2.66
N ASP A 104 12.92 -0.25 3.37
CA ASP A 104 13.11 -0.92 4.64
C ASP A 104 12.17 -0.36 5.71
N GLY A 105 11.66 -1.23 6.57
CA GLY A 105 10.77 -0.83 7.64
C GLY A 105 10.37 -1.99 8.54
N LYS A 106 9.75 -1.66 9.68
CA LYS A 106 9.21 -2.67 10.58
C LYS A 106 7.90 -3.22 10.02
N LEU A 107 7.83 -4.54 9.84
CA LEU A 107 6.60 -5.24 9.49
C LEU A 107 5.58 -5.14 10.63
N VAL A 108 4.35 -4.76 10.31
CA VAL A 108 3.24 -4.63 11.27
C VAL A 108 2.29 -5.80 11.17
N GLU A 109 1.95 -6.21 9.95
CA GLU A 109 1.00 -7.29 9.71
C GLU A 109 1.29 -8.00 8.38
N ILE A 110 0.91 -9.28 8.36
CA ILE A 110 0.76 -10.12 7.16
C ILE A 110 -0.70 -10.56 7.15
N VAL A 111 -1.38 -10.42 6.01
CA VAL A 111 -2.85 -10.57 5.87
C VAL A 111 -3.23 -11.87 5.15
N VAL A 112 -2.24 -12.60 4.64
CA VAL A 112 -2.43 -13.81 3.82
C VAL A 112 -1.58 -14.96 4.33
N ASP A 113 -2.07 -16.18 4.13
CA ASP A 113 -1.35 -17.40 4.46
C ASP A 113 -0.84 -18.12 3.19
N GLU A 114 0.06 -19.07 3.37
CA GLU A 114 0.57 -19.90 2.29
C GLU A 114 -0.55 -20.71 1.62
N GLY A 115 -0.59 -20.68 0.28
CA GLY A 115 -1.61 -21.36 -0.52
C GLY A 115 -2.88 -20.54 -0.80
N ASP A 116 -2.99 -19.32 -0.26
CA ASP A 116 -4.11 -18.43 -0.55
C ASP A 116 -4.05 -17.89 -1.99
N SER A 117 -5.20 -17.86 -2.66
CA SER A 117 -5.35 -17.17 -3.94
C SER A 117 -5.50 -15.67 -3.71
N VAL A 118 -4.59 -14.88 -4.28
CA VAL A 118 -4.55 -13.42 -4.13
C VAL A 118 -4.76 -12.74 -5.49
N PRO A 119 -5.83 -11.95 -5.67
CA PRO A 119 -6.00 -11.16 -6.89
C PRO A 119 -4.99 -10.00 -6.93
N ALA A 120 -4.77 -9.46 -8.14
CA ALA A 120 -3.90 -8.30 -8.33
C ALA A 120 -4.39 -7.10 -7.49
N GLY A 121 -3.44 -6.42 -6.83
CA GLY A 121 -3.71 -5.26 -5.97
C GLY A 121 -4.13 -5.60 -4.54
N LYS A 122 -4.30 -6.89 -4.17
CA LYS A 122 -4.55 -7.28 -2.78
C LYS A 122 -3.33 -6.99 -1.91
N VAL A 123 -3.56 -6.32 -0.78
CA VAL A 123 -2.51 -6.08 0.22
C VAL A 123 -2.17 -7.41 0.90
N LEU A 124 -0.89 -7.78 0.81
CA LEU A 124 -0.37 -9.01 1.43
C LEU A 124 0.19 -8.74 2.83
N ALA A 125 0.85 -7.58 3.00
CA ALA A 125 1.52 -7.20 4.23
C ALA A 125 1.63 -5.68 4.34
N ARG A 126 1.78 -5.16 5.57
CA ARG A 126 1.89 -3.71 5.84
C ARG A 126 3.11 -3.40 6.70
N LEU A 127 3.87 -2.37 6.29
CA LEU A 127 4.96 -1.79 7.08
C LEU A 127 4.45 -0.69 8.01
N ASN A 128 5.22 -0.39 9.05
CA ASN A 128 4.95 0.71 9.97
C ASN A 128 5.28 2.06 9.30
N THR A 129 4.25 2.86 9.04
CA THR A 129 4.34 4.16 8.35
C THR A 129 4.32 5.38 9.27
N ARG A 130 4.28 5.20 10.60
CA ARG A 130 4.10 6.31 11.57
C ARG A 130 5.11 7.44 11.39
N HIS A 131 6.37 7.11 11.10
CA HIS A 131 7.41 8.13 10.86
C HIS A 131 7.14 8.94 9.58
N LEU A 132 6.68 8.25 8.51
CA LEU A 132 6.32 8.90 7.25
C LEU A 132 5.10 9.81 7.40
N GLU A 133 4.14 9.42 8.24
CA GLU A 133 2.97 10.24 8.56
C GLU A 133 3.36 11.53 9.29
N VAL A 134 4.28 11.45 10.27
CA VAL A 134 4.80 12.64 10.95
C VAL A 134 5.54 13.56 10.00
N ILE A 135 6.39 13.03 9.11
CA ILE A 135 7.08 13.83 8.08
C ILE A 135 6.07 14.50 7.16
N ARG A 136 5.04 13.76 6.71
CA ARG A 136 3.98 14.30 5.86
C ARG A 136 3.27 15.47 6.54
N LEU A 137 2.90 15.33 7.82
CA LEU A 137 2.24 16.40 8.58
C LEU A 137 3.14 17.63 8.72
N LYS A 138 4.44 17.44 9.01
CA LYS A 138 5.42 18.52 9.05
C LYS A 138 5.48 19.28 7.72
N LEU A 139 5.62 18.57 6.60
CA LEU A 139 5.69 19.18 5.27
C LEU A 139 4.39 19.90 4.89
N GLN A 140 3.24 19.38 5.33
CA GLN A 140 1.95 20.06 5.13
C GLN A 140 1.87 21.37 5.91
N ALA A 141 2.37 21.40 7.15
CA ALA A 141 2.44 22.63 7.95
C ALA A 141 3.41 23.65 7.33
N GLU A 142 4.59 23.22 6.88
CA GLU A 142 5.56 24.09 6.18
C GLU A 142 4.99 24.66 4.88
N ARG A 143 4.22 23.86 4.13
CA ARG A 143 3.49 24.36 2.96
C ARG A 143 2.46 25.43 3.35
N ALA A 144 1.69 25.20 4.41
CA ALA A 144 0.66 26.14 4.84
C ALA A 144 1.25 27.49 5.31
N THR A 145 2.38 27.47 6.02
CA THR A 145 3.08 28.70 6.42
C THR A 145 3.66 29.44 5.23
N ALA A 146 4.26 28.72 4.27
CA ALA A 146 4.75 29.32 3.04
C ALA A 146 3.63 29.97 2.22
N GLN A 147 2.46 29.31 2.14
CA GLN A 147 1.28 29.83 1.47
C GLN A 147 0.73 31.08 2.15
N ALA A 148 0.61 31.08 3.49
CA ALA A 148 0.17 32.25 4.23
C ALA A 148 1.12 33.45 4.05
N LYS A 149 2.43 33.20 4.03
CA LYS A 149 3.43 34.25 3.77
C LYS A 149 3.32 34.80 2.35
N LEU A 150 3.08 33.93 1.37
CA LEU A 150 2.83 34.37 -0.01
C LEU A 150 1.58 35.26 -0.09
N GLU A 151 0.49 34.87 0.57
CA GLU A 151 -0.74 35.65 0.61
C GLU A 151 -0.55 37.01 1.30
N GLU A 152 0.21 37.05 2.40
CA GLU A 152 0.59 38.31 3.07
C GLU A 152 1.37 39.24 2.13
N LEU A 153 2.36 38.69 1.40
CA LEU A 153 3.16 39.46 0.46
C LEU A 153 2.35 39.96 -0.75
N ILE A 154 1.41 39.16 -1.25
CA ILE A 154 0.52 39.54 -2.36
C ILE A 154 -0.49 40.59 -1.90
N ALA A 155 -1.05 40.46 -0.69
CA ALA A 155 -1.96 41.46 -0.12
C ALA A 155 -1.26 42.81 0.08
N GLY A 156 0.05 42.79 0.33
CA GLY A 156 0.90 43.97 0.45
C GLY A 156 0.61 44.78 1.72
N PRO A 157 1.22 45.97 1.84
CA PRO A 157 1.03 46.84 3.00
C PRO A 157 -0.42 47.32 3.13
N ARG A 158 -0.89 47.44 4.38
CA ARG A 158 -2.22 47.99 4.65
C ARG A 158 -2.31 49.44 4.18
N LYS A 159 -3.50 49.88 3.77
CA LYS A 159 -3.76 51.28 3.34
C LYS A 159 -3.33 52.30 4.39
N GLN A 160 -3.47 52.00 5.68
CA GLN A 160 -3.03 52.88 6.77
C GLN A 160 -1.51 53.07 6.76
N THR A 161 -0.74 51.99 6.56
CA THR A 161 0.73 52.06 6.47
C THR A 161 1.17 52.88 5.26
N ILE A 162 0.52 52.68 4.11
CA ILE A 162 0.77 53.48 2.91
C ILE A 162 0.45 54.96 3.18
N ALA A 163 -0.71 55.26 3.77
CA ALA A 163 -1.12 56.64 4.06
C ALA A 163 -0.18 57.35 5.04
N VAL A 164 0.38 56.64 6.02
CA VAL A 164 1.40 57.16 6.95
C VAL A 164 2.70 57.46 6.21
N ALA A 165 3.20 56.53 5.39
CA ALA A 165 4.40 56.73 4.58
C ALA A 165 4.23 57.90 3.59
N GLU A 166 3.07 58.00 2.95
CA GLU A 166 2.74 59.13 2.07
C GLU A 166 2.65 60.45 2.85
N ALA A 167 2.13 60.45 4.08
CA ALA A 167 2.09 61.64 4.92
C ALA A 167 3.49 62.12 5.31
N GLU A 168 4.39 61.19 5.61
CA GLU A 168 5.80 61.48 5.88
C GLU A 168 6.48 62.09 4.66
N VAL A 169 6.32 61.48 3.48
CA VAL A 169 6.81 62.04 2.21
C VAL A 169 6.22 63.43 1.94
N ARG A 170 4.93 63.65 2.20
CA ARG A 170 4.30 64.99 2.06
C ARG A 170 4.93 66.01 3.02
N GLN A 171 5.21 65.62 4.26
CA GLN A 171 5.84 66.50 5.25
C GLN A 171 7.27 66.87 4.85
N LEU A 172 8.08 65.90 4.41
CA LEU A 172 9.45 66.13 3.97
C LEU A 172 9.48 67.06 2.74
N ASN A 173 8.59 66.82 1.77
CA ASN A 173 8.46 67.70 0.60
C ASN A 173 8.00 69.12 0.96
N ALA A 174 7.08 69.27 1.91
CA ALA A 174 6.64 70.59 2.38
C ALA A 174 7.78 71.35 3.05
N ARG A 175 8.61 70.66 3.85
CA ARG A 175 9.81 71.24 4.45
C ARG A 175 10.83 71.65 3.39
N LEU A 176 11.11 70.78 2.42
CA LEU A 176 12.01 71.10 1.31
C LEU A 176 11.55 72.35 0.56
N LYS A 177 10.25 72.44 0.24
CA LYS A 177 9.67 73.59 -0.45
C LYS A 177 9.86 74.90 0.34
N ASN A 178 9.71 74.86 1.66
CA ASN A 178 9.94 76.04 2.51
C ASN A 178 11.41 76.46 2.47
N LEU A 179 12.35 75.53 2.62
CA LEU A 179 13.79 75.82 2.56
C LEU A 179 14.19 76.37 1.19
N GLN A 180 13.63 75.83 0.10
CA GLN A 180 13.85 76.36 -1.25
C GLN A 180 13.33 77.79 -1.41
N ALA A 181 12.16 78.09 -0.84
CA ALA A 181 11.61 79.45 -0.87
C ALA A 181 12.47 80.43 -0.05
N ASP A 182 13.02 79.97 1.07
CA ASP A 182 13.91 80.77 1.91
C ASP A 182 15.28 80.99 1.23
N HIS A 183 15.83 79.98 0.56
CA HIS A 183 17.03 80.11 -0.26
C HIS A 183 16.83 81.05 -1.47
N ALA A 184 15.70 80.94 -2.18
CA ALA A 184 15.37 81.87 -3.26
C ALA A 184 15.26 83.32 -2.75
N ARG A 185 14.75 83.51 -1.52
CA ARG A 185 14.68 84.83 -0.88
C ARG A 185 16.07 85.33 -0.48
N SER A 186 16.93 84.47 0.07
CA SER A 186 18.30 84.82 0.44
C SER A 186 19.11 85.23 -0.81
N GLU A 187 18.94 84.53 -1.94
CA GLU A 187 19.56 84.90 -3.23
C GLU A 187 19.18 86.34 -3.65
N GLN A 188 17.90 86.71 -3.54
CA GLN A 188 17.43 88.06 -3.87
C GLN A 188 17.99 89.12 -2.93
N LEU A 189 18.11 88.81 -1.64
CA LEU A 189 18.65 89.73 -0.64
C LEU A 189 20.16 89.91 -0.78
N LEU A 190 20.90 88.86 -1.14
CA LEU A 190 22.33 88.92 -1.42
C LEU A 190 22.62 89.84 -2.60
N LYS A 191 21.85 89.73 -3.70
CA LYS A 191 21.93 90.65 -4.86
C LYS A 191 21.70 92.11 -4.48
N ARG A 192 20.98 92.36 -3.40
CA ARG A 192 20.71 93.70 -2.84
C ARG A 192 21.67 94.09 -1.72
N ASN A 193 22.71 93.30 -1.45
CA ASN A 193 23.66 93.47 -0.34
C ASN A 193 23.01 93.56 1.06
N ALA A 194 21.86 92.90 1.25
CA ALA A 194 21.10 92.93 2.51
C ALA A 194 21.43 91.77 3.48
N ILE A 195 22.21 90.78 3.03
CA ILE A 195 22.71 89.64 3.82
C ILE A 195 24.16 89.32 3.43
N THR A 196 24.85 88.45 4.19
CA THR A 196 26.23 88.03 3.89
C THR A 196 26.31 86.78 2.99
N SER A 197 27.48 86.51 2.38
CA SER A 197 27.72 85.28 1.60
C SER A 197 27.57 84.02 2.46
N SER A 198 28.04 84.07 3.72
CA SER A 198 27.92 82.96 4.66
C SER A 198 26.47 82.60 4.96
N ASP A 199 25.58 83.60 5.07
CA ASP A 199 24.15 83.36 5.32
C ASP A 199 23.46 82.74 4.09
N PHE A 200 23.88 83.15 2.89
CA PHE A 200 23.40 82.54 1.65
C PHE A 200 23.84 81.07 1.53
N GLU A 201 25.12 80.78 1.76
CA GLU A 201 25.68 79.42 1.76
C GLU A 201 24.99 78.52 2.80
N ALA A 202 24.70 79.03 4.00
CA ALA A 202 23.94 78.29 5.00
C ALA A 202 22.56 77.84 4.48
N SER A 203 21.81 78.74 3.84
CA SER A 203 20.51 78.39 3.24
C SER A 203 20.62 77.38 2.10
N GLN A 204 21.73 77.38 1.37
CA GLN A 204 22.00 76.39 0.33
C GLN A 204 22.22 75.01 0.94
N TYR A 205 23.04 74.92 2.00
CA TYR A 205 23.29 73.67 2.70
C TYR A 205 22.04 73.08 3.34
N ASP A 206 21.14 73.91 3.89
CA ASP A 206 19.88 73.43 4.45
C ASP A 206 19.00 72.74 3.39
N VAL A 207 18.94 73.31 2.18
CA VAL A 207 18.22 72.69 1.05
C VAL A 207 18.88 71.38 0.64
N GLU A 208 20.20 71.35 0.48
CA GLU A 208 20.96 70.15 0.09
C GLU A 208 20.82 69.03 1.14
N GLN A 209 20.90 69.36 2.42
CA GLN A 209 20.69 68.41 3.51
C GLN A 209 19.28 67.82 3.50
N GLN A 210 18.26 68.66 3.24
CA GLN A 210 16.89 68.17 3.17
C GLN A 210 16.63 67.35 1.90
N GLN A 211 17.28 67.66 0.78
CA GLN A 211 17.23 66.86 -0.45
C GLN A 211 17.90 65.50 -0.26
N ALA A 212 18.99 65.41 0.48
CA ALA A 212 19.66 64.15 0.78
C ALA A 212 18.83 63.21 1.69
N GLN A 213 17.78 63.73 2.35
CA GLN A 213 16.88 62.96 3.22
C GLN A 213 15.66 62.37 2.47
N LEU A 214 15.43 62.73 1.21
CA LEU A 214 14.35 62.22 0.36
C LEU A 214 14.81 61.03 -0.47
#